data_AF-A0A7S6VJF0-F1
#
_entry.id   AF-A0A7S6VJF0-F1
#
_cell.length_a   1.000
_cell.length_b   1.000
_cell.length_c   1.000
_cell.angle_alpha   90.00
_cell.angle_beta   90.00
_cell.angle_gamma   90.00
#
_symmetry.space_group_name_H-M   'P 1'
#
loop_
_entity.id
_entity.type
_entity.pdbx_description
1 polymer ?
#
loop_
_entity_poly.entity_id
_entity_poly.type
_entity_poly.pdbx_seq_one_letter_code
_entity_poly.pdbx_strand_id
1 'polypeptide(L)'
;MTIPYGVSVPTLNEDLQKVFEAGIIFENNKLYISIPGKFIKDGKSRLIIGKNWGILVNMIYKILYSMHPVLKDFTDYLKNMSKLLLELNCPVVWVSPSGMKINTTNIKFSSIKVKSSILKKR
;
A
#
# COMPACT_ATOMS: atom_id res chain seq x y z
N MET A 1 4.43 9.94 5.32
CA MET A 1 5.15 9.03 6.23
C MET A 1 5.25 7.59 5.71
N THR A 2 4.42 7.16 4.75
CA THR A 2 4.38 5.75 4.32
C THR A 2 5.50 5.35 3.34
N ILE A 3 6.15 6.32 2.67
CA ILE A 3 7.18 6.08 1.62
C ILE A 3 8.25 5.03 1.98
N PRO A 4 8.87 5.03 3.19
CA PRO A 4 9.90 4.06 3.56
C PRO A 4 9.37 2.62 3.67
N TYR A 5 8.05 2.43 3.77
CA TYR A 5 7.39 1.14 3.94
C TYR A 5 6.97 0.51 2.61
N GLY A 6 7.53 0.98 1.48
CA GLY A 6 7.29 0.38 0.17
C GLY A 6 5.91 0.71 -0.39
N VAL A 7 5.50 1.98 -0.32
CA VAL A 7 4.25 2.47 -0.91
C VAL A 7 4.16 2.06 -2.38
N SER A 8 3.01 1.53 -2.75
CA SER A 8 2.59 1.24 -4.11
C SER A 8 1.48 2.20 -4.52
N VAL A 9 1.20 2.31 -5.82
CA VAL A 9 0.08 3.13 -6.31
C VAL A 9 -1.26 2.74 -5.64
N PRO A 10 -1.59 1.44 -5.43
CA PRO A 10 -2.79 1.06 -4.68
C PRO A 10 -2.81 1.50 -3.22
N THR A 11 -1.70 1.36 -2.48
CA THR A 11 -1.65 1.79 -1.07
C THR A 11 -1.73 3.31 -0.95
N LEU A 12 -1.08 4.04 -1.87
CA LEU A 12 -1.22 5.50 -1.94
C LEU A 12 -2.67 5.90 -2.25
N ASN A 13 -3.37 5.17 -3.13
CA ASN A 13 -4.77 5.41 -3.40
C ASN A 13 -5.64 5.26 -2.13
N GLU A 14 -5.43 4.19 -1.37
CA GLU A 14 -6.14 3.97 -0.10
C GLU A 14 -5.83 5.06 0.93
N ASP A 15 -4.56 5.44 1.07
CA ASP A 15 -4.12 6.51 1.96
C ASP A 15 -4.78 7.84 1.58
N LEU A 16 -4.80 8.19 0.29
CA LEU A 16 -5.44 9.41 -0.19
C LEU A 16 -6.96 9.38 0.01
N GLN A 17 -7.61 8.25 -0.22
CA GLN A 17 -9.04 8.10 0.05
C GLN A 17 -9.35 8.29 1.54
N LYS A 18 -8.52 7.77 2.44
CA LYS A 18 -8.67 8.00 3.89
C LYS A 18 -8.44 9.46 4.27
N VAL A 19 -7.38 10.08 3.77
CA VAL A 19 -7.03 11.48 4.07
C VAL A 19 -8.11 12.44 3.61
N PHE A 20 -8.65 12.23 2.41
CA PHE A 20 -9.71 13.05 1.84
C PHE A 20 -11.11 12.61 2.24
N GLU A 21 -11.25 11.58 3.09
CA GLU A 21 -12.53 10.94 3.41
C GLU A 21 -13.39 10.71 2.16
N ALA A 22 -12.72 10.27 1.10
CA ALA A 22 -13.31 10.21 -0.23
C ALA A 22 -14.26 9.01 -0.33
N GLY A 23 -15.48 9.27 -0.80
CA GLY A 23 -16.48 8.23 -1.05
C GLY A 23 -16.36 7.66 -2.45
N ILE A 24 -16.79 6.41 -2.65
CA ILE A 24 -16.92 5.79 -3.97
C ILE A 24 -18.39 5.76 -4.36
N ILE A 25 -18.71 6.32 -5.52
CA ILE A 25 -20.07 6.38 -6.08
C ILE A 25 -20.07 5.73 -7.46
N PHE A 26 -21.08 4.93 -7.75
CA PHE A 26 -21.29 4.37 -9.07
C PHE A 26 -22.56 4.96 -9.68
N GLU A 27 -22.41 5.67 -10.79
CA GLU A 27 -23.53 6.25 -11.54
C GLU A 27 -23.34 5.99 -13.04
N ASN A 28 -24.40 5.58 -13.73
CA ASN A 28 -24.39 5.36 -15.19
C ASN A 28 -23.22 4.47 -15.66
N ASN A 29 -22.94 3.40 -14.91
CA ASN A 29 -21.84 2.46 -15.16
C ASN A 29 -20.43 3.11 -15.13
N LYS A 30 -20.29 4.26 -14.46
CA LYS A 30 -19.02 4.95 -14.25
C LYS A 30 -18.75 5.06 -12.76
N LEU A 31 -17.50 4.84 -12.38
CA LEU A 31 -17.01 5.03 -11.02
C LEU A 31 -16.60 6.49 -10.83
N TYR A 32 -17.10 7.09 -9.76
CA TYR A 32 -16.77 8.43 -9.29
C TYR A 32 -16.19 8.36 -7.87
N ILE A 33 -15.24 9.24 -7.62
CA ILE A 33 -14.69 9.51 -6.31
C ILE A 33 -15.26 10.85 -5.84
N SER A 34 -15.99 10.82 -4.72
CA SER A 34 -16.59 12.00 -4.12
C SER A 34 -15.66 12.58 -3.06
N ILE A 35 -15.21 13.81 -3.26
CA ILE A 35 -14.39 14.54 -2.29
C ILE A 35 -15.30 15.53 -1.55
N PRO A 36 -15.36 15.46 -0.21
CA PRO A 36 -16.11 16.41 0.61
C PRO A 36 -15.64 17.85 0.42
N GLY A 37 -16.58 18.79 0.43
CA GLY A 37 -16.31 20.22 0.24
C GLY A 37 -15.31 20.83 1.22
N LYS A 38 -15.12 20.26 2.41
CA LYS A 38 -14.11 20.71 3.39
C LYS A 38 -12.66 20.68 2.87
N PHE A 39 -12.39 19.88 1.85
CA PHE A 39 -11.07 19.77 1.22
C PHE A 39 -10.94 20.61 -0.06
N ILE A 40 -11.97 21.38 -0.42
CA ILE A 40 -12.05 22.10 -1.68
C ILE A 40 -12.25 23.59 -1.37
N LYS A 41 -11.52 24.45 -2.09
CA LYS A 41 -11.51 25.90 -1.82
C LYS A 41 -12.88 26.57 -1.89
N ASP A 42 -13.79 26.03 -2.71
CA ASP A 42 -15.14 26.55 -2.89
C ASP A 42 -16.15 26.01 -1.85
N GLY A 43 -15.71 25.12 -0.95
CA GLY A 43 -16.55 24.50 0.07
C GLY A 43 -17.57 23.48 -0.47
N LYS A 44 -17.59 23.21 -1.78
CA LYS A 44 -18.57 22.33 -2.42
C LYS A 44 -17.93 20.98 -2.73
N SER A 45 -18.65 19.90 -2.43
CA SER A 45 -18.20 18.55 -2.76
C SER A 45 -18.04 18.39 -4.27
N ARG A 46 -17.01 17.67 -4.70
CA ARG A 46 -16.74 17.40 -6.12
C ARG A 46 -16.69 15.92 -6.41
N LEU A 47 -17.27 15.56 -7.56
CA LEU A 47 -17.18 14.23 -8.13
C LEU A 47 -16.05 14.20 -9.16
N ILE A 48 -15.11 13.27 -8.97
CA ILE A 48 -14.00 13.03 -9.88
C ILE A 48 -14.20 11.67 -10.52
N ILE A 49 -14.13 11.60 -11.85
CA ILE A 49 -14.16 10.32 -12.57
C ILE A 49 -13.00 9.44 -12.10
N GLY A 50 -13.26 8.17 -11.79
CA GLY A 50 -12.28 7.23 -11.25
C GLY A 50 -10.98 7.13 -12.06
N LYS A 51 -11.07 7.25 -13.40
CA LYS A 51 -9.89 7.30 -14.27
C LYS A 51 -9.00 8.52 -13.97
N ASN A 52 -9.60 9.70 -13.78
CA ASN A 52 -8.86 10.92 -13.48
C ASN A 52 -8.26 10.88 -12.07
N TRP A 53 -8.98 10.28 -11.12
CA TRP A 53 -8.45 10.00 -9.80
C TRP A 53 -7.21 9.09 -9.86
N GLY A 54 -7.27 7.98 -10.60
CA GLY A 54 -6.11 7.10 -10.78
C GLY A 54 -4.91 7.80 -11.42
N ILE A 55 -5.14 8.71 -12.38
CA ILE A 55 -4.09 9.54 -12.97
C ILE A 55 -3.46 10.44 -11.90
N LEU A 56 -4.26 11.09 -11.06
CA LEU A 56 -3.79 11.93 -9.96
C LEU A 56 -2.91 11.14 -8.98
N VAL A 57 -3.38 9.97 -8.53
CA VAL A 57 -2.61 9.10 -7.62
C VAL A 57 -1.27 8.73 -8.24
N ASN A 58 -1.25 8.38 -9.52
CA ASN A 58 -0.01 8.02 -10.23
C ASN A 58 0.94 9.22 -10.39
N MET A 59 0.40 10.43 -10.62
CA MET A 59 1.22 11.65 -10.65
C MET A 59 1.86 11.92 -9.30
N ILE A 60 1.10 11.86 -8.21
CA ILE A 60 1.62 12.03 -6.85
C ILE A 60 2.69 10.98 -6.56
N TYR A 61 2.41 9.71 -6.88
CA TYR A 61 3.37 8.63 -6.73
C TYR A 61 4.69 8.93 -7.46
N LYS A 62 4.62 9.31 -8.74
CA LYS A 62 5.82 9.65 -9.53
C LYS A 62 6.57 10.84 -8.94
N ILE A 63 5.87 11.88 -8.50
CA ILE A 63 6.50 13.06 -7.90
C ILE A 63 7.27 12.64 -6.64
N LEU A 64 6.66 11.86 -5.75
CA LEU A 64 7.30 11.39 -4.52
C LEU A 64 8.59 10.61 -4.79
N TYR A 65 8.59 9.72 -5.77
CA TYR A 65 9.78 8.96 -6.16
C TYR A 65 10.79 9.76 -6.97
N SER A 66 10.35 10.78 -7.73
CA SER A 66 11.25 11.71 -8.42
C SER A 66 11.95 12.68 -7.48
N MET A 67 11.32 13.02 -6.35
CA MET A 67 11.93 13.84 -5.30
C MET A 67 12.97 13.07 -4.48
N HIS A 68 12.87 11.74 -4.44
CA HIS A 68 13.76 10.87 -3.67
C HIS A 68 14.27 9.69 -4.53
N PRO A 69 15.01 9.95 -5.63
CA PRO A 69 15.44 8.91 -6.55
C PRO A 69 16.36 7.88 -5.86
N VAL A 70 17.25 8.35 -4.99
CA VAL A 70 18.16 7.49 -4.21
C VAL A 70 17.39 6.50 -3.32
N LEU A 71 16.28 6.95 -2.73
CA LEU A 71 15.44 6.07 -1.91
C LEU A 71 14.79 4.99 -2.77
N LYS A 72 14.37 5.33 -3.99
CA LYS A 72 13.84 4.36 -4.95
C LYS A 72 14.87 3.28 -5.25
N ASP A 73 16.06 3.69 -5.68
CA ASP A 73 17.13 2.79 -6.10
C ASP A 73 17.53 1.85 -4.95
N PHE A 74 17.64 2.40 -3.74
CA PHE A 74 17.92 1.62 -2.54
C PHE A 74 16.80 0.60 -2.22
N THR A 75 15.53 1.02 -2.30
CA THR A 75 14.41 0.09 -2.07
C THR A 75 14.33 -1.01 -3.12
N ASP A 76 14.61 -0.69 -4.39
CA ASP A 76 14.60 -1.65 -5.49
C ASP A 76 15.77 -2.63 -5.36
N TYR A 77 16.95 -2.16 -4.95
CA TYR A 77 18.08 -3.02 -4.61
C TYR A 77 17.73 -4.01 -3.50
N LEU A 78 17.19 -3.55 -2.37
CA LEU A 78 16.82 -4.42 -1.25
C LEU A 78 15.74 -5.44 -1.63
N LYS A 79 14.75 -5.03 -2.43
CA LYS A 79 13.71 -5.95 -2.95
C LYS A 79 14.30 -7.03 -3.83
N ASN A 80 15.18 -6.67 -4.76
CA ASN A 80 15.83 -7.62 -5.66
C ASN A 80 16.73 -8.60 -4.91
N MET A 81 17.49 -8.10 -3.93
CA MET A 81 18.32 -8.95 -3.06
C MET A 81 17.47 -9.92 -2.26
N SER A 82 16.37 -9.45 -1.65
CA SER A 82 15.44 -10.33 -0.93
C SER A 82 14.82 -11.39 -1.83
N LYS A 83 14.45 -11.02 -3.07
CA LYS A 83 13.88 -11.96 -4.04
C LYS A 83 14.89 -13.07 -4.40
N LEU A 84 16.13 -12.68 -4.69
CA LEU A 84 17.20 -13.63 -5.01
C LEU A 84 17.49 -14.58 -3.85
N LEU A 85 17.55 -14.08 -2.61
CA LEU A 85 17.76 -14.91 -1.43
C LEU A 85 16.61 -15.91 -1.22
N LEU A 86 15.36 -15.49 -1.43
CA LEU A 86 14.20 -16.37 -1.36
C LEU A 86 14.21 -17.45 -2.45
N GLU A 87 14.61 -17.11 -3.68
CA GLU A 87 14.76 -18.08 -4.79
C GLU A 87 15.85 -19.12 -4.50
N LEU A 88 16.92 -18.72 -3.82
CA LEU A 88 18.00 -19.61 -3.37
C LEU A 88 17.68 -20.33 -2.05
N ASN A 89 16.45 -20.19 -1.52
CA ASN A 89 16.03 -20.73 -0.23
C ASN A 89 16.98 -20.34 0.94
N CYS A 90 17.58 -19.16 0.84
CA CYS A 90 18.50 -18.60 1.83
C CYS A 90 17.75 -17.63 2.74
N PRO A 91 17.95 -17.68 4.07
CA PRO A 91 17.31 -16.74 4.99
C PRO A 91 17.90 -15.33 4.80
N VAL A 92 17.05 -14.31 4.90
CA VAL A 92 17.51 -12.91 4.87
C VAL A 92 17.90 -12.52 6.29
N VAL A 93 19.21 -12.47 6.55
CA VAL A 93 19.78 -12.12 7.86
C VAL A 93 20.64 -10.86 7.73
N TRP A 94 20.45 -9.89 8.62
CA TRP A 94 21.35 -8.73 8.73
C TRP A 94 21.68 -8.42 10.19
N VAL A 95 22.76 -7.66 10.39
CA VAL A 95 23.20 -7.20 11.71
C VAL A 95 23.03 -5.69 11.76
N SER A 96 22.34 -5.19 12.77
CA SER A 96 22.20 -3.74 12.98
C SER A 96 23.54 -3.10 13.38
N PRO A 97 23.67 -1.77 13.29
CA PRO A 97 24.85 -1.07 13.81
C PRO A 97 25.12 -1.33 15.31
N SER A 98 24.07 -1.64 16.09
CA SER A 98 24.19 -2.03 17.50
C SER A 98 24.60 -3.49 17.72
N GLY A 99 24.81 -4.27 16.65
CA GLY A 99 25.18 -5.69 16.73
C GLY A 99 23.99 -6.65 16.83
N MET A 100 22.75 -6.15 16.76
CA MET A 100 21.55 -6.99 16.83
C MET A 100 21.35 -7.76 15.53
N LYS A 101 21.30 -9.08 15.61
CA LYS A 101 20.98 -9.95 14.47
C LYS A 101 19.48 -9.96 14.23
N ILE A 102 19.07 -9.63 13.01
CA ILE A 102 17.68 -9.63 12.56
C ILE A 102 17.55 -10.69 11.48
N ASN A 103 16.61 -11.62 11.67
CA ASN A 103 16.32 -12.68 10.72
C ASN A 103 14.90 -12.49 10.18
N THR A 104 14.78 -12.32 8.86
CA THR A 104 13.48 -12.19 8.20
C THR A 104 13.09 -13.52 7.58
N THR A 105 12.13 -14.19 8.22
CA THR A 105 11.56 -15.45 7.73
C THR A 105 10.13 -15.25 7.25
N ASN A 106 9.90 -15.35 5.94
CA ASN A 106 8.55 -15.36 5.38
C ASN A 106 7.96 -16.77 5.45
N ILE A 107 7.28 -17.08 6.55
CA ILE A 107 6.59 -18.35 6.74
C ILE A 107 5.24 -18.29 6.01
N LYS A 108 5.04 -19.13 4.99
CA LYS A 108 3.74 -19.31 4.37
C LYS A 108 2.90 -20.23 5.27
N PHE A 109 1.92 -19.67 5.96
CA PHE A 109 0.98 -20.46 6.75
C PHE A 109 -0.05 -21.12 5.82
N SER A 110 -0.25 -22.43 5.98
CA SER A 110 -1.40 -23.13 5.40
C SER A 110 -2.57 -23.06 6.38
N SER A 111 -3.67 -22.42 6.00
CA SER A 111 -4.88 -22.42 6.81
C SER A 111 -5.62 -23.75 6.67
N ILE A 112 -5.93 -24.40 7.79
CA ILE A 112 -6.78 -25.59 7.83
C ILE A 112 -8.07 -25.21 8.56
N LYS A 113 -9.22 -25.45 7.92
CA LYS A 113 -10.52 -25.16 8.53
C LYS A 113 -10.85 -26.24 9.56
N VAL A 114 -10.67 -25.93 10.84
CA VAL A 114 -11.03 -26.81 11.94
C VAL A 114 -12.52 -26.63 12.26
N LYS A 115 -13.32 -27.69 12.11
CA LYS A 115 -14.70 -27.74 12.63
C LYS A 115 -14.62 -28.20 14.08
N SER A 116 -14.86 -27.30 15.04
CA SER A 116 -15.02 -27.69 16.45
C SER A 116 -16.51 -27.88 16.75
N SER A 117 -16.84 -28.93 17.49
CA SER A 117 -18.20 -29.21 18.00
C SER A 117 -18.61 -28.31 19.16
N ILE A 118 -17.70 -27.48 19.67
CA ILE A 118 -17.88 -26.67 20.89
C ILE A 118 -18.84 -25.48 20.63
N LEU A 119 -18.95 -25.01 19.39
CA LEU A 119 -19.80 -23.86 19.02
C LEU A 119 -21.18 -24.24 18.46
N LYS A 120 -21.55 -25.53 18.45
CA LYS A 120 -22.94 -25.96 18.14
C LYS A 120 -23.72 -26.19 19.42
N LYS A 121 -24.02 -25.12 20.15
CA LYS A 121 -25.09 -25.10 21.16
C LYS A 121 -25.54 -23.67 21.45
N ARG A 122 -26.44 -23.16 20.62
CA ARG A 122 -27.73 -22.52 20.98
C ARG A 122 -28.39 -21.99 19.71
#